data_AF-A0A1H9N0X4-F1
#
_entry.id   AF-A0A1H9N0X4-F1
#
_cell.length_a   1.000
_cell.length_b   1.000
_cell.length_c   1.000
_cell.angle_alpha   90.00
_cell.angle_beta   90.00
_cell.angle_gamma   90.00
#
_symmetry.space_group_name_H-M   'P 1'
#
loop_
_entity.id
_entity.type
_entity.pdbx_description
1 polymer ?
#
loop_
_entity_poly.entity_id
_entity_poly.type
_entity_poly.pdbx_seq_one_letter_code
_entity_poly.pdbx_strand_id
1 'polypeptide(L)'
;MALTTAVFPMQTAGGALFIFLLVLFVLYLAALVWVYADAQTNSPHSAVLWTLVVFFGGFLGLLLYLLIGRGGTGGRAGRQTQF
;
A
#
# COMPACT_ATOMS: atom_id res chain seq x y z
N MET A 1 43.35 6.35 -21.40
CA MET A 1 42.21 7.29 -21.27
C MET A 1 40.89 6.51 -21.43
N ALA A 2 40.64 5.51 -20.58
CA ALA A 2 39.46 4.63 -20.63
C ALA A 2 38.67 4.63 -19.31
N LEU A 3 39.09 5.44 -18.33
CA LEU A 3 38.52 5.46 -16.98
C LEU A 3 37.24 6.30 -16.89
N THR A 4 37.02 7.23 -17.83
CA THR A 4 35.85 8.13 -17.80
C THR A 4 34.60 7.45 -18.35
N THR A 5 34.71 6.63 -19.40
CA THR A 5 33.57 5.96 -20.05
C THR A 5 32.91 4.86 -19.21
N ALA A 6 33.61 4.27 -18.23
CA ALA A 6 33.03 3.27 -17.32
C ALA A 6 32.28 3.90 -16.14
N VAL A 7 32.63 5.13 -15.77
CA VAL A 7 32.05 5.84 -14.62
C VAL A 7 30.67 6.43 -14.99
N PHE A 8 30.51 6.94 -16.22
CA PHE A 8 29.22 7.41 -16.75
C PHE A 8 28.08 6.37 -16.71
N PRO A 9 28.22 5.12 -17.21
CA PRO A 9 27.14 4.14 -17.17
C PRO A 9 26.82 3.68 -15.74
N MET A 10 27.81 3.54 -14.85
CA MET A 10 27.57 3.13 -13.45
C MET A 10 26.89 4.23 -12.63
N GLN A 11 27.26 5.51 -12.83
CA GLN A 11 26.61 6.65 -12.19
C GLN A 11 25.19 6.87 -12.71
N THR A 12 24.97 6.69 -14.02
CA THR A 12 23.64 6.80 -14.63
C THR A 12 22.73 5.65 -14.15
N ALA A 13 23.25 4.43 -14.05
CA ALA A 13 22.52 3.29 -13.51
C ALA A 13 22.21 3.46 -12.01
N GLY A 14 23.16 3.96 -11.21
CA GLY A 14 22.96 4.24 -9.79
C GLY A 14 21.92 5.34 -9.54
N GLY A 15 21.98 6.43 -10.31
CA GLY A 15 21.01 7.51 -10.24
C GLY A 15 19.59 7.08 -10.63
N ALA A 16 19.44 6.30 -11.70
CA ALA A 16 18.15 5.78 -12.13
C ALA A 16 17.53 4.82 -11.10
N LEU A 17 18.33 3.91 -10.53
CA LEU A 17 17.88 3.01 -9.47
C LEU A 17 17.43 3.77 -8.22
N PHE A 18 18.18 4.80 -7.82
CA PHE A 18 17.81 5.62 -6.66
C PHE A 18 16.46 6.31 -6.86
N ILE A 19 16.24 6.95 -8.03
CA ILE A 19 14.97 7.60 -8.34
C ILE A 19 13.83 6.57 -8.37
N PHE A 20 14.05 5.40 -8.96
CA PHE A 20 13.07 4.33 -9.00
C PHE A 20 12.66 3.87 -7.58
N LEU A 21 13.63 3.61 -6.71
CA LEU A 21 13.38 3.24 -5.32
C LEU A 21 12.68 4.36 -4.54
N LEU A 22 13.03 5.62 -4.80
CA LEU A 22 12.37 6.77 -4.18
C LEU A 22 10.90 6.86 -4.59
N VAL A 23 10.58 6.64 -5.87
CA VAL A 23 9.19 6.59 -6.36
C VAL A 23 8.43 5.45 -5.69
N LEU A 24 9.01 4.24 -5.62
CA LEU A 24 8.38 3.12 -4.92
C LEU A 24 8.14 3.41 -3.44
N PHE A 25 9.08 4.08 -2.78
CA PHE A 25 8.94 4.48 -1.39
C PHE A 25 7.81 5.50 -1.18
N VAL A 26 7.69 6.50 -2.06
CA VAL A 26 6.59 7.46 -2.01
C VAL A 26 5.24 6.79 -2.27
N LEU A 27 5.17 5.87 -3.24
CA LEU A 27 3.96 5.07 -3.49
C LEU A 27 3.58 4.22 -2.28
N TYR A 28 4.56 3.66 -1.58
CA TYR A 28 4.33 2.90 -0.36
C TYR A 28 3.75 3.78 0.76
N LEU A 29 4.31 4.97 0.99
CA LEU A 29 3.76 5.91 1.96
C LEU A 29 2.35 6.38 1.58
N ALA A 30 2.12 6.65 0.28
CA ALA A 30 0.81 7.00 -0.23
C ALA A 30 -0.21 5.86 0.01
N ALA A 31 0.21 4.60 -0.14
CA ALA A 31 -0.62 3.44 0.16
C ALA A 31 -0.99 3.36 1.65
N LEU A 32 -0.07 3.68 2.58
CA LEU A 32 -0.36 3.71 4.02
C LEU A 32 -1.39 4.78 4.36
N VAL A 33 -1.19 6.01 3.84
CA VAL A 33 -2.12 7.12 4.05
C VAL A 33 -3.49 6.78 3.43
N TRP A 34 -3.49 6.19 2.24
CA TRP A 34 -4.70 5.74 1.58
C TRP A 34 -5.45 4.68 2.39
N VAL A 35 -4.77 3.65 2.91
CA VAL A 35 -5.43 2.64 3.77
C VAL A 35 -5.98 3.26 5.04
N TYR A 36 -5.27 4.18 5.68
CA TYR A 36 -5.79 4.88 6.85
C TYR A 36 -7.07 5.67 6.53
N ALA A 37 -7.06 6.44 5.44
CA ALA A 37 -8.22 7.22 5.00
C ALA A 37 -9.40 6.33 4.60
N ASP A 38 -9.13 5.28 3.82
CA ASP A 38 -10.15 4.36 3.32
C ASP A 38 -10.76 3.52 4.45
N ALA A 39 -9.95 3.09 5.43
CA ALA A 39 -10.40 2.27 6.55
C ALA A 39 -11.30 3.04 7.53
N GLN A 40 -11.14 4.36 7.63
CA GLN A 40 -12.02 5.20 8.46
C GLN A 40 -13.48 5.15 8.00
N THR A 41 -13.73 4.93 6.71
CA THR A 41 -15.09 4.92 6.13
C THR A 41 -15.55 3.52 5.72
N ASN A 42 -14.64 2.62 5.35
CA ASN A 42 -14.98 1.35 4.72
C ASN A 42 -14.68 0.11 5.58
N SER A 43 -14.18 0.28 6.81
CA SER A 43 -13.86 -0.84 7.70
C SER A 43 -14.62 -0.78 9.02
N PRO A 44 -15.12 -1.92 9.53
CA PRO A 44 -15.66 -1.99 10.89
C PRO A 44 -14.56 -1.98 11.97
N HIS A 45 -13.31 -2.21 11.60
CA HIS A 45 -12.16 -2.23 12.51
C HIS A 45 -11.38 -0.90 12.45
N SER A 46 -10.59 -0.63 13.49
CA SER A 46 -9.82 0.61 13.60
C SER A 46 -8.89 0.83 12.39
N ALA A 47 -8.92 2.05 11.83
CA ALA A 47 -8.05 2.44 10.72
C ALA A 47 -6.55 2.33 11.07
N VAL A 48 -6.19 2.58 12.34
CA VAL A 48 -4.81 2.43 12.82
C VAL A 48 -4.36 0.97 12.72
N LEU A 49 -5.23 0.01 13.06
CA LEU A 49 -4.92 -1.41 12.97
C LEU A 49 -4.59 -1.80 11.53
N TRP A 50 -5.44 -1.44 10.57
CA TRP A 50 -5.19 -1.75 9.16
C TRP A 50 -3.94 -1.08 8.63
N THR A 51 -3.68 0.17 9.02
CA THR A 51 -2.46 0.89 8.63
C THR A 51 -1.20 0.18 9.15
N LEU A 52 -1.23 -0.30 10.40
CA LEU A 52 -0.12 -1.08 10.97
C LEU A 52 0.06 -2.43 10.26
N VAL A 53 -1.03 -3.11 9.91
CA VAL A 53 -0.98 -4.36 9.13
C VAL A 53 -0.32 -4.14 7.77
N VAL A 54 -0.64 -3.04 7.07
CA VAL A 54 0.04 -2.69 5.81
C VAL A 54 1.48 -2.28 6.04
N PHE A 55 1.76 -1.53 7.11
CA PHE A 55 3.11 -1.07 7.44
C PHE A 55 4.09 -2.23 7.68
N PHE A 56 3.68 -3.26 8.44
CA PHE A 56 4.53 -4.43 8.73
C PHE A 56 4.42 -5.52 7.67
N GLY A 57 3.24 -5.71 7.09
CA GLY A 57 2.99 -6.75 6.08
C GLY A 57 3.35 -6.33 4.65
N GLY A 58 3.68 -5.06 4.42
CA GLY A 58 3.94 -4.51 3.09
C GLY A 58 2.79 -4.78 2.12
N PHE A 59 3.12 -5.33 0.95
CA PHE A 59 2.13 -5.68 -0.06
C PHE A 59 1.11 -6.74 0.43
N LEU A 60 1.54 -7.67 1.29
CA LEU A 60 0.64 -8.68 1.83
C LEU A 60 -0.41 -8.04 2.76
N GLY A 61 0.01 -7.08 3.58
CA GLY A 61 -0.92 -6.32 4.42
C GLY A 61 -1.93 -5.51 3.58
N LEU A 62 -1.47 -4.93 2.47
CA LEU A 62 -2.36 -4.21 1.53
C LEU A 62 -3.39 -5.16 0.91
N LEU A 63 -2.98 -6.37 0.52
CA LEU A 63 -3.86 -7.41 0.01
C LEU A 63 -4.90 -7.82 1.06
N LEU A 64 -4.46 -8.07 2.31
CA LEU A 64 -5.37 -8.40 3.42
C LEU A 64 -6.39 -7.28 3.65
N TYR A 65 -5.96 -6.01 3.58
CA TYR A 65 -6.87 -4.88 3.67
C TYR A 65 -7.91 -4.91 2.54
N LEU A 66 -7.49 -5.10 1.29
CA LEU A 66 -8.41 -5.14 0.14
C LEU A 66 -9.41 -6.30 0.20
N LEU A 67 -8.98 -7.48 0.66
CA LEU A 67 -9.81 -8.68 0.64
C LEU A 67 -10.73 -8.77 1.87
N ILE A 68 -10.25 -8.35 3.04
CA ILE A 68 -10.91 -8.58 4.34
C ILE A 68 -11.24 -7.26 5.04
N GLY A 69 -10.32 -6.30 5.01
CA GLY A 69 -10.49 -5.02 5.72
C GLY A 69 -11.48 -4.07 5.06
N ARG A 70 -11.58 -4.11 3.74
CA ARG A 70 -12.38 -3.24 2.89
C ARG A 70 -13.71 -3.91 2.57
N GLY A 71 -14.63 -3.91 3.54
CA GLY A 71 -15.92 -4.57 3.37
C GLY A 71 -16.58 -4.95 4.67
N GLY A 72 -17.30 -4.00 5.27
CA GLY A 72 -18.09 -4.21 6.48
C GLY A 72 -19.34 -5.07 6.34
N THR A 73 -19.68 -5.68 5.19
CA THR A 73 -20.83 -6.61 5.13
C THR A 73 -20.88 -7.49 3.88
N GLY A 74 -20.17 -8.61 3.90
CA GLY A 74 -20.48 -9.78 3.04
C GLY A 74 -21.68 -10.59 3.55
N GLY A 75 -22.68 -9.96 4.18
CA GLY A 75 -23.82 -10.70 4.71
C GLY A 75 -24.80 -9.85 5.51
N ARG A 76 -25.89 -9.45 4.85
CA ARG A 76 -27.29 -9.51 5.34
C ARG A 76 -28.21 -8.82 4.32
N ALA A 77 -28.23 -9.35 3.10
CA ALA A 77 -29.41 -9.22 2.26
C ALA A 77 -30.53 -10.09 2.88
N GLY A 78 -31.67 -9.48 3.21
CA GLY A 78 -32.94 -10.20 3.28
C GLY A 78 -33.29 -10.97 4.56
N ARG A 79 -33.35 -10.31 5.73
CA ARG A 79 -34.27 -10.75 6.79
C ARG A 79 -35.16 -9.60 7.27
N GLN A 80 -35.91 -9.04 6.32
CA GLN A 80 -37.17 -8.36 6.62
C GLN A 80 -38.29 -9.40 6.58
N THR A 81 -38.41 -10.21 7.62
CA THR A 81 -39.70 -10.80 8.00
C THR A 81 -40.32 -9.82 8.98
N GLN A 82 -41.04 -8.82 8.44
CA GLN A 82 -42.01 -8.08 9.23
C GLN A 82 -43.32 -8.85 9.17
N PHE A 83 -43.75 -9.28 10.35
CA PHE A 83 -45.12 -9.73 10.64
C PHE A 83 -46.06 -8.53 10.65
#